data_AF-K1QME5-F1
#
_entry.id   AF-K1QME5-F1
#
_cell.length_a   1.000
_cell.length_b   1.000
_cell.length_c   1.000
_cell.angle_alpha   90.00
_cell.angle_beta   90.00
_cell.angle_gamma   90.00
#
_symmetry.space_group_name_H-M   'P 1'
#
loop_
_entity.id
_entity.type
_entity.pdbx_description
1 polymer ?
#
loop_
_entity_poly.entity_id
_entity_poly.type
_entity_poly.pdbx_seq_one_letter_code
_entity_poly.pdbx_strand_id
1 'polypeptide(L)'
;MGSKVDRKPLASEDAGCPATGFYGSNCSIPCPDVNCQYCHIETGYSQCCKPGYQGQRCELECDKGSYGLECNGTCGYCRDINQCSNVNGTCLTGCEAGYEGDLCKTHFVQNEKCCRYYKYLVDPPI
;
A
#
# COMPACT_ATOMS: atom_id res chain seq x y z
N MET A 1 19.54 26.02 27.30
CA MET A 1 19.11 26.11 25.89
C MET A 1 18.34 24.84 25.54
N GLY A 2 17.01 24.91 25.42
CA GLY A 2 16.19 23.79 24.98
C GLY A 2 15.38 24.24 23.78
N SER A 3 15.81 23.85 22.58
CA SER A 3 15.10 24.13 21.33
C SER A 3 13.75 23.42 21.37
N LYS A 4 12.67 24.19 21.41
CA LYS A 4 11.33 23.67 21.18
C LYS A 4 11.31 23.15 19.74
N VAL A 5 11.19 21.84 19.58
CA VAL A 5 10.79 21.26 18.28
C VAL A 5 9.29 21.50 18.20
N ASP A 6 8.93 22.67 17.68
CA ASP A 6 7.54 22.96 17.34
C ASP A 6 7.15 21.96 16.25
N ARG A 7 6.39 20.92 16.64
CA ARG A 7 5.67 20.06 15.71
C ARG A 7 4.68 20.94 14.98
N LYS A 8 5.11 21.46 13.83
CA LYS A 8 4.29 22.25 12.92
C LYS A 8 3.08 21.39 12.54
N PRO A 9 1.84 21.85 12.76
CA PRO A 9 0.67 21.15 12.28
C PRO A 9 0.79 20.95 10.76
N LEU A 10 0.63 19.70 10.28
CA LEU A 10 0.53 19.37 8.84
C LEU A 10 -0.81 19.86 8.28
N ALA A 11 -1.01 21.17 8.28
CA ALA A 11 -2.09 21.83 7.59
C ALA A 11 -1.60 23.22 7.19
N SER A 12 -0.66 23.29 6.24
CA SER A 12 -0.35 24.54 5.56
C SER A 12 -1.31 24.69 4.39
N GLU A 13 -2.00 25.83 4.39
CA GLU A 13 -2.98 26.32 3.43
C GLU A 13 -2.40 26.50 2.01
N ASP A 14 -2.15 25.42 1.28
CA ASP A 14 -2.01 25.47 -0.18
C ASP A 14 -3.40 25.19 -0.78
N ALA A 15 -4.00 26.20 -1.40
CA ALA A 15 -5.36 26.16 -1.91
C ALA A 15 -5.46 25.20 -3.10
N GLY A 16 -5.58 23.90 -2.82
CA GLY A 16 -5.90 22.89 -3.82
C GLY A 16 -7.28 23.10 -4.44
N CYS A 17 -7.46 22.60 -5.66
CA CYS A 17 -8.75 22.64 -6.34
C CYS A 17 -9.82 21.81 -5.60
N PRO A 18 -11.08 22.27 -5.55
CA PRO A 18 -12.17 21.51 -4.91
C PRO A 18 -12.46 20.18 -5.63
N ALA A 19 -12.12 20.08 -6.92
CA ALA A 19 -12.14 18.84 -7.69
C ALA A 19 -10.73 18.24 -7.79
N THR A 20 -10.61 16.94 -7.53
CA THR A 20 -9.35 16.18 -7.65
C THR A 20 -8.95 15.99 -9.11
N GLY A 21 -7.64 15.82 -9.37
CA GLY A 21 -7.12 15.60 -10.72
C GLY A 21 -7.02 16.84 -11.61
N PHE A 22 -7.25 18.04 -11.07
CA PHE A 22 -7.09 19.32 -11.78
C PHE A 22 -6.28 20.32 -10.96
N TYR A 23 -5.59 21.24 -11.64
CA TYR A 23 -4.80 22.32 -11.07
C TYR A 23 -4.91 23.62 -11.86
N GLY A 24 -4.16 24.63 -11.41
CA GLY A 24 -4.16 25.99 -11.94
C GLY A 24 -5.17 26.89 -11.25
N SER A 25 -5.05 28.20 -11.49
CA SER A 25 -5.85 29.25 -10.84
C SER A 25 -7.37 29.14 -11.04
N ASN A 26 -7.81 28.39 -12.05
CA ASN A 26 -9.23 28.11 -12.34
C ASN A 26 -9.57 26.60 -12.32
N CYS A 27 -8.69 25.74 -11.80
CA CYS A 27 -8.96 24.30 -11.67
C CYS A 27 -9.42 23.61 -12.97
N SER A 28 -8.90 24.08 -14.10
CA SER A 28 -9.31 23.64 -15.45
C SER A 28 -8.22 22.88 -16.17
N ILE A 29 -7.00 22.84 -15.62
CA ILE A 29 -5.88 22.12 -16.22
C ILE A 29 -5.82 20.73 -15.57
N PRO A 30 -5.96 19.63 -16.32
CA PRO A 30 -5.84 18.29 -15.74
C PRO A 30 -4.42 18.06 -15.24
N CYS A 31 -4.26 17.38 -14.11
CA CYS A 31 -2.93 16.97 -13.64
C CYS A 31 -2.20 16.22 -14.77
N PRO A 32 -0.91 16.50 -15.00
CA PRO A 32 -0.15 15.90 -16.09
C PRO A 32 -0.04 14.37 -15.96
N ASP A 33 -0.13 13.85 -14.74
CA ASP A 33 0.05 12.44 -14.44
C ASP A 33 -1.28 11.76 -14.08
N VAL A 34 -1.63 10.71 -14.84
CA VAL A 34 -2.93 10.00 -14.75
C VAL A 34 -3.16 9.26 -13.43
N ASN A 35 -2.06 8.95 -12.74
CA ASN A 35 -2.05 8.29 -11.44
C ASN A 35 -1.93 9.28 -10.28
N CYS A 36 -2.02 10.58 -10.54
CA CYS A 36 -2.02 11.59 -9.49
C CYS A 36 -3.45 11.94 -9.06
N GLN A 37 -3.67 12.10 -7.75
CA GLN A 37 -4.97 12.50 -7.20
C GLN A 37 -4.99 14.00 -6.80
N TYR A 38 -3.84 14.51 -6.37
CA TYR A 38 -3.61 15.91 -6.01
C TYR A 38 -2.24 16.37 -6.54
N CYS A 39 -2.24 17.38 -7.41
CA CYS A 39 -1.04 17.99 -7.94
C CYS A 39 -0.92 19.45 -7.44
N HIS A 40 0.31 19.92 -7.22
CA HIS A 40 0.58 21.25 -6.68
C HIS A 40 0.07 22.35 -7.63
N ILE A 41 -0.60 23.38 -7.10
CA ILE A 41 -1.34 24.38 -7.90
C ILE A 41 -0.44 25.21 -8.83
N GLU A 42 0.80 25.52 -8.41
CA GLU A 42 1.75 26.30 -9.22
C GLU A 42 2.73 25.46 -10.06
N THR A 43 3.29 24.38 -9.49
CA THR A 43 4.37 23.62 -10.14
C THR A 43 3.88 22.39 -10.91
N GLY A 44 2.65 21.93 -10.66
CA GLY A 44 2.14 20.68 -11.21
C GLY A 44 2.82 19.42 -10.69
N TYR A 45 3.81 19.55 -9.79
CA TYR A 45 4.52 18.40 -9.20
C TYR A 45 3.58 17.60 -8.29
N SER A 46 3.59 16.29 -8.48
CA SER A 46 2.72 15.36 -7.78
C SER A 46 3.27 15.06 -6.39
N GLN A 47 2.59 15.54 -5.36
CA GLN A 47 2.84 15.12 -3.98
C GLN A 47 1.98 13.91 -3.59
N CYS A 48 1.09 13.44 -4.47
CA CYS A 48 0.13 12.38 -4.15
C CYS A 48 -0.14 11.45 -5.35
N CYS A 49 0.46 10.26 -5.32
CA CYS A 49 0.12 9.16 -6.23
C CYS A 49 -1.10 8.38 -5.72
N LYS A 50 -1.85 7.76 -6.63
CA LYS A 50 -2.88 6.77 -6.28
C LYS A 50 -2.19 5.58 -5.58
N PRO A 51 -2.90 4.89 -4.67
CA PRO A 51 -2.38 3.67 -4.06
C PRO A 51 -1.89 2.67 -5.12
N GLY A 52 -0.70 2.10 -4.91
CA GLY A 52 -0.06 1.20 -5.87
C GLY A 52 0.93 1.86 -6.83
N TYR A 53 1.09 3.18 -6.77
CA TYR A 53 2.03 3.92 -7.62
C TYR A 53 2.96 4.84 -6.82
N GLN A 54 4.15 5.04 -7.37
CA GLN A 54 5.22 5.88 -6.84
C GLN A 54 6.02 6.52 -7.99
N GLY A 55 7.06 7.28 -7.62
CA GLY A 55 7.85 8.08 -8.55
C GLY A 55 7.43 9.55 -8.53
N GLN A 56 8.28 10.43 -9.08
CA GLN A 56 8.01 11.87 -9.10
C GLN A 56 6.75 12.22 -9.91
N ARG A 57 6.35 11.33 -10.81
CA ARG A 57 5.22 11.49 -11.74
C ARG A 57 4.23 10.33 -11.66
N CYS A 58 4.27 9.54 -10.58
CA CYS A 58 3.40 8.39 -10.37
C CYS A 58 3.41 7.38 -11.55
N GLU A 59 4.56 7.28 -12.22
CA GLU A 59 4.77 6.47 -13.42
C GLU A 59 5.24 5.04 -13.09
N LEU A 60 5.66 4.81 -11.84
CA LEU A 60 6.15 3.52 -11.37
C LEU A 60 5.09 2.86 -10.51
N GLU A 61 4.89 1.56 -10.68
CA GLU A 61 4.14 0.76 -9.70
C GLU A 61 4.98 0.57 -8.43
N CYS A 62 4.30 0.26 -7.32
CA CYS A 62 4.99 -0.15 -6.11
C CYS A 62 5.87 -1.38 -6.36
N ASP A 63 7.04 -1.38 -5.73
CA ASP A 63 7.94 -2.52 -5.77
C ASP A 63 7.27 -3.77 -5.21
N LYS A 64 7.70 -4.94 -5.68
CA LYS A 64 7.17 -6.22 -5.22
C LYS A 64 7.26 -6.33 -3.71
N GLY A 65 6.14 -6.68 -3.08
CA GLY A 65 6.04 -6.76 -1.63
C GLY A 65 5.68 -5.44 -0.94
N SER A 66 5.44 -4.38 -1.69
CA SER A 66 4.93 -3.11 -1.18
C SER A 66 3.58 -2.73 -1.82
N TYR A 67 2.76 -1.97 -1.09
CA TYR A 67 1.43 -1.58 -1.52
C TYR A 67 0.93 -0.29 -0.87
N GLY A 68 -0.18 0.22 -1.38
CA GLY A 68 -0.91 1.33 -0.76
C GLY A 68 -0.38 2.70 -1.20
N LEU A 69 -0.77 3.72 -0.45
CA LEU A 69 -0.33 5.09 -0.71
C LEU A 69 1.17 5.19 -0.45
N GLU A 70 1.91 5.80 -1.40
CA GLU A 70 3.37 5.92 -1.35
C GLU A 70 4.10 4.58 -1.17
N CYS A 71 3.45 3.46 -1.49
CA CYS A 71 4.00 2.12 -1.31
C CYS A 71 4.46 1.82 0.14
N ASN A 72 3.86 2.49 1.14
CA ASN A 72 4.29 2.39 2.53
C ASN A 72 3.73 1.14 3.25
N GLY A 73 2.78 0.45 2.64
CA GLY A 73 2.31 -0.85 3.11
C GLY A 73 3.25 -1.96 2.68
N THR A 74 3.62 -2.88 3.58
CA THR A 74 4.37 -4.09 3.23
C THR A 74 3.42 -5.27 3.13
N CYS A 75 3.48 -6.05 2.05
CA CYS A 75 2.71 -7.28 1.87
C CYS A 75 3.00 -8.28 3.01
N GLY A 76 2.01 -9.07 3.38
CA GLY A 76 2.22 -10.16 4.34
C GLY A 76 2.81 -11.39 3.67
N TYR A 77 2.57 -12.55 4.29
CA TYR A 77 3.09 -13.84 3.85
C TYR A 77 2.20 -14.46 2.77
N CYS A 78 2.15 -13.78 1.61
CA CYS A 78 1.48 -14.29 0.42
C CYS A 78 2.22 -15.52 -0.12
N ARG A 79 1.48 -16.52 -0.60
CA ARG A 79 2.07 -17.71 -1.25
C ARG A 79 2.95 -17.36 -2.44
N ASP A 80 2.56 -16.33 -3.19
CA ASP A 80 3.40 -15.70 -4.21
C ASP A 80 3.39 -14.19 -3.98
N ILE A 81 4.55 -13.63 -3.62
CA ILE A 81 4.70 -12.19 -3.37
C ILE A 81 4.44 -11.35 -4.63
N ASN A 82 4.58 -11.94 -5.82
CA ASN A 82 4.25 -11.27 -7.09
C ASN A 82 2.73 -11.11 -7.28
N GLN A 83 1.92 -11.86 -6.53
CA GLN A 83 0.46 -11.83 -6.58
C GLN A 83 -0.13 -11.03 -5.40
N CYS A 84 0.71 -10.31 -4.65
CA CYS A 84 0.27 -9.29 -3.73
C CYS A 84 -0.20 -8.06 -4.53
N SER A 85 -1.42 -7.59 -4.27
CA SER A 85 -1.91 -6.37 -4.89
C SER A 85 -1.10 -5.15 -4.42
N ASN A 86 -0.47 -4.43 -5.34
CA ASN A 86 0.19 -3.15 -5.05
C ASN A 86 -0.79 -2.07 -4.56
N VAL A 87 -2.10 -2.19 -4.80
CA VAL A 87 -3.08 -1.20 -4.38
C VAL A 87 -3.45 -1.34 -2.91
N ASN A 88 -3.75 -2.55 -2.46
CA ASN A 88 -4.33 -2.79 -1.13
C ASN A 88 -3.62 -3.88 -0.29
N GLY A 89 -2.63 -4.56 -0.86
CA GLY A 89 -1.84 -5.58 -0.16
C GLY A 89 -2.46 -6.96 -0.09
N THR A 90 -3.63 -7.18 -0.72
CA THR A 90 -4.31 -8.47 -0.71
C THR A 90 -3.50 -9.53 -1.47
N CYS A 91 -3.36 -10.71 -0.88
CA CYS A 91 -2.68 -11.85 -1.49
C CYS A 91 -3.66 -12.65 -2.35
N LEU A 92 -3.63 -12.47 -3.68
CA LEU A 92 -4.59 -13.09 -4.61
C LEU A 92 -4.47 -14.62 -4.68
N THR A 93 -3.30 -15.17 -4.36
CA THR A 93 -3.03 -16.62 -4.31
C THR A 93 -3.27 -17.25 -2.93
N GLY A 94 -3.74 -16.46 -1.97
CA GLY A 94 -3.83 -16.85 -0.57
C GLY A 94 -2.47 -16.86 0.15
N CYS A 95 -2.49 -17.36 1.38
CA CYS A 95 -1.38 -17.28 2.33
C CYS A 95 -0.44 -18.48 2.29
N GLU A 96 0.80 -18.26 2.74
CA GLU A 96 1.70 -19.31 3.16
C GLU A 96 1.13 -20.08 4.36
N ALA A 97 1.61 -21.30 4.57
CA ALA A 97 1.18 -22.14 5.68
C ALA A 97 1.47 -21.44 7.02
N GLY A 98 0.46 -21.38 7.89
CA GLY A 98 0.55 -20.69 9.19
C GLY A 98 0.12 -19.23 9.17
N TYR A 99 -0.30 -18.69 8.02
CA TYR A 99 -0.83 -17.32 7.91
C TYR A 99 -2.27 -17.28 7.41
N GLU A 100 -3.04 -16.30 7.90
CA GLU A 100 -4.45 -16.10 7.52
C GLU A 100 -4.80 -14.63 7.30
N GLY A 101 -6.03 -14.42 6.80
CA GLY A 101 -6.59 -13.13 6.41
C GLY A 101 -6.18 -12.70 4.99
N ASP A 102 -6.88 -11.72 4.43
CA ASP A 102 -6.67 -11.27 3.04
C ASP A 102 -5.27 -10.71 2.79
N LEU A 103 -4.63 -10.16 3.82
CA LEU A 103 -3.27 -9.62 3.77
C LEU A 103 -2.20 -10.64 4.20
N CYS A 104 -2.59 -11.82 4.69
CA CYS A 104 -1.68 -12.84 5.22
C CYS A 104 -0.69 -12.32 6.27
N LYS A 105 -1.13 -11.40 7.14
CA LYS A 105 -0.32 -10.79 8.20
C LYS A 105 -0.52 -11.44 9.56
N THR A 106 -1.61 -12.19 9.74
CA THR A 106 -1.92 -12.85 11.00
C THR A 106 -1.33 -14.24 10.97
N HIS A 107 -0.36 -14.50 11.84
CA HIS A 107 0.13 -15.86 12.06
C HIS A 107 -0.89 -16.63 12.89
N PHE A 108 -1.45 -17.70 12.34
CA PHE A 108 -2.26 -18.62 13.12
C PHE A 108 -1.37 -19.78 13.57
N VAL A 109 -1.12 -19.87 14.86
CA VAL A 109 -0.66 -21.11 15.45
C VAL A 109 -1.90 -22.00 15.51
N GLN A 110 -2.04 -22.94 14.58
CA GLN A 110 -3.01 -24.02 14.75
C GLN A 110 -2.59 -24.76 16.02
N ASN A 111 -3.25 -24.45 17.15
CA ASN A 111 -3.16 -25.15 18.43
C ASN A 111 -3.20 -26.67 18.18
N GLU A 112 -2.02 -27.28 18.03
CA GLU A 112 -1.59 -28.69 18.07
C GLU A 112 -2.48 -29.82 17.49
N LYS A 113 -3.67 -29.54 16.95
CA LYS A 113 -4.64 -30.57 16.58
C LYS A 113 -4.70 -30.83 15.08
N CYS A 114 -4.49 -29.81 14.25
CA CYS A 114 -4.63 -29.95 12.81
C CYS A 114 -3.32 -30.38 12.13
N CYS A 115 -2.14 -29.99 12.65
CA CYS A 115 -0.86 -30.58 12.23
C CYS A 115 -0.74 -32.07 12.56
N ARG A 116 -1.33 -32.56 13.67
CA ARG A 116 -1.41 -34.00 13.93
C ARG A 116 -2.25 -34.69 12.86
N TYR A 117 -3.43 -34.15 12.54
CA TYR A 117 -4.31 -34.74 11.54
C TYR A 117 -3.66 -34.81 10.15
N TYR A 118 -3.00 -33.74 9.71
CA TYR A 118 -2.26 -33.77 8.44
C TYR A 118 -1.06 -34.72 8.47
N LYS A 119 -0.32 -34.82 9.59
CA LYS A 119 0.78 -35.80 9.75
C LYS A 119 0.30 -37.25 9.62
N TYR A 120 -0.89 -37.58 10.13
CA TYR A 120 -1.48 -38.93 9.99
C TYR A 120 -1.90 -39.28 8.56
N LEU A 121 -2.18 -38.29 7.70
CA LEU A 121 -2.56 -38.52 6.30
C LEU A 121 -1.34 -38.78 5.39
N VAL A 122 -0.17 -38.23 5.71
CA VAL A 122 1.05 -38.39 4.89
C VAL A 122 1.92 -39.56 5.35
N ASP A 123 1.92 -39.87 6.65
CA ASP A 123 2.71 -40.96 7.25
C ASP A 123 1.79 -41.94 8.02
N PRO A 124 1.02 -42.82 7.35
CA PRO A 124 0.30 -43.87 8.05
C PRO A 124 1.31 -44.82 8.74
N PRO A 125 1.16 -45.10 10.05
CA PRO A 125 2.04 -46.04 10.73
C PRO A 125 1.86 -47.45 10.12
N ILE A 126 2.98 -48.07 9.77
CA ILE A 126 3.09 -49.47 9.30
C ILE A 126 2.82 -50.42 10.46
#